data_AF-A0A7C7DZ60-F1
#
_entry.id   AF-A0A7C7DZ60-F1
#
_cell.length_a   1.000
_cell.length_b   1.000
_cell.length_c   1.000
_cell.angle_alpha   90.00
_cell.angle_beta   90.00
_cell.angle_gamma   90.00
#
_symmetry.space_group_name_H-M   'P 1'
#
loop_
_entity.id
_entity.type
_entity.pdbx_description
1 polymer ?
#
loop_
_entity_poly.entity_id
_entity_poly.type
_entity_poly.pdbx_seq_one_letter_code
_entity_poly.pdbx_strand_id
1 'polypeptide(L)'
;MSVAKTQRAQKRQLGQFLTPQPLAQQLVDTLSLSINDRVLEPSMGDGAFIIPLIEKFMPLYTGSVEERLALILQRNIYGVELDETLFARCLANIRERWGELPPQHNLVRNDFFREPFFTTEYPVAATNGAFGVSLFTHIIGNPPFGGTLDPAIQDELDKVYGFRNGEKIKKETYSFFIVKSLDLLAKNGTLLFICSDTFLTINTMRGLRRLLMSHGEVEIETLTQ
;
A
#
# COMPACT_ATOMS: atom_id res chain seq x y z
N MET A 1 29.18 19.53 4.30
CA MET A 1 27.70 19.45 4.23
C MET A 1 27.25 18.31 5.14
N SER A 2 26.27 18.52 6.03
CA SER A 2 25.89 17.51 7.03
C SER A 2 25.15 16.33 6.40
N VAL A 3 25.44 15.11 6.89
CA VAL A 3 24.82 13.84 6.47
C VAL A 3 23.28 13.92 6.48
N ALA A 4 22.71 14.63 7.46
CA ALA A 4 21.26 14.84 7.57
C ALA A 4 20.66 15.67 6.42
N LYS A 5 21.39 16.66 5.87
CA LYS A 5 20.93 17.42 4.70
C LYS A 5 20.94 16.55 3.44
N THR A 6 21.94 15.69 3.29
CA THR A 6 22.08 14.74 2.18
C THR A 6 20.98 13.68 2.21
N GLN A 7 20.68 13.12 3.38
CA GLN A 7 19.58 12.14 3.55
C GLN A 7 18.19 12.76 3.32
N ARG A 8 17.96 14.00 3.78
CA ARG A 8 16.69 14.72 3.53
C ARG A 8 16.52 15.07 2.05
N ALA A 9 17.61 15.35 1.34
CA ALA A 9 17.59 15.54 -0.11
C ALA A 9 17.29 14.23 -0.86
N GLN A 10 17.90 13.11 -0.45
CA GLN A 10 17.64 11.78 -1.01
C GLN A 10 16.18 11.31 -0.80
N LYS A 11 15.61 11.51 0.40
CA LYS A 11 14.19 11.19 0.67
C LYS A 11 13.21 11.98 -0.21
N ARG A 12 13.50 13.27 -0.44
CA ARG A 12 12.73 14.11 -1.38
C ARG A 12 12.95 13.67 -2.84
N GLN A 13 14.14 13.20 -3.19
CA GLN A 13 14.48 12.70 -4.52
C GLN A 13 13.82 11.34 -4.84
N LEU A 14 13.49 10.54 -3.83
CA LEU A 14 12.74 9.29 -3.95
C LEU A 14 11.23 9.47 -3.78
N GLY A 15 10.76 10.69 -3.49
CA GLY A 15 9.32 10.94 -3.34
C GLY A 15 8.69 10.38 -2.08
N GLN A 16 9.49 10.10 -1.05
CA GLN A 16 9.05 9.52 0.21
C GLN A 16 8.54 10.62 1.16
N PHE A 17 7.22 10.71 1.30
CA PHE A 17 6.56 11.56 2.27
C PHE A 17 5.85 10.69 3.31
N LEU A 18 6.24 10.81 4.58
CA LEU A 18 5.57 10.07 5.65
C LEU A 18 4.18 10.63 5.89
N THR A 19 3.19 9.74 5.91
CA THR A 19 1.80 10.10 6.23
C THR A 19 1.69 10.51 7.70
N PRO A 20 1.10 11.68 8.01
CA PRO A 20 0.81 12.05 9.38
C PRO A 20 -0.10 11.00 10.05
N GLN A 21 0.26 10.58 11.27
CA GLN A 21 -0.48 9.56 12.03
C GLN A 21 -1.98 9.88 12.19
N PRO A 22 -2.40 11.12 12.52
CA PRO A 22 -3.83 11.44 12.64
C PRO A 22 -4.60 11.22 11.34
N LEU A 23 -4.00 11.58 10.20
CA LEU A 23 -4.61 11.38 8.90
C LEU A 23 -4.74 9.89 8.56
N ALA A 24 -3.68 9.11 8.80
CA ALA A 24 -3.72 7.67 8.56
C ALA A 24 -4.78 6.98 9.43
N GLN A 25 -4.92 7.38 10.69
CA GLN A 25 -5.99 6.91 11.58
C GLN A 25 -7.38 7.24 11.02
N GLN A 26 -7.62 8.50 10.64
CA GLN A 26 -8.91 8.93 10.07
C GLN A 26 -9.29 8.12 8.83
N LEU A 27 -8.33 7.87 7.93
CA LEU A 27 -8.56 7.08 6.73
C LEU A 27 -8.81 5.59 7.04
N VAL A 28 -8.12 5.03 8.03
CA VAL A 28 -8.41 3.66 8.48
C VAL A 28 -9.79 3.58 9.12
N ASP A 29 -10.22 4.61 9.85
CA ASP A 29 -11.50 4.68 10.54
C ASP A 29 -12.70 4.62 9.58
N THR A 30 -12.57 5.10 8.34
CA THR A 30 -13.64 5.00 7.32
C THR A 30 -13.87 3.57 6.82
N LEU A 31 -12.89 2.67 6.95
CA LEU A 31 -13.01 1.28 6.47
C LEU A 31 -13.98 0.48 7.35
N SER A 32 -14.84 -0.34 6.75
CA SER A 32 -15.62 -1.34 7.49
C SER A 32 -14.92 -2.69 7.35
N LEU A 33 -14.20 -3.11 8.39
CA LEU A 33 -13.39 -4.34 8.38
C LEU A 33 -14.01 -5.46 9.20
N SER A 34 -13.88 -6.69 8.70
CA SER A 34 -14.27 -7.95 9.32
C SER A 34 -13.05 -8.86 9.48
N ILE A 35 -13.17 -9.93 10.28
CA ILE A 35 -12.10 -10.90 10.50
C ILE A 35 -11.59 -11.60 9.22
N ASN A 36 -12.39 -11.58 8.14
CA ASN A 36 -12.07 -12.19 6.86
C ASN A 36 -11.37 -11.24 5.88
N ASP A 37 -11.28 -9.95 6.21
CA ASP A 37 -10.68 -8.96 5.33
C ASP A 37 -9.15 -9.06 5.32
N ARG A 38 -8.59 -8.86 4.13
CA ARG A 38 -7.15 -8.83 3.83
C ARG A 38 -6.79 -7.45 3.31
N VAL A 39 -5.94 -6.76 4.04
CA VAL A 39 -5.53 -5.38 3.81
C VAL A 39 -4.05 -5.34 3.45
N LEU A 40 -3.72 -4.79 2.29
CA LEU A 40 -2.35 -4.53 1.86
C LEU A 40 -2.02 -3.04 1.97
N GLU A 41 -0.86 -2.74 2.54
CA GLU A 41 -0.15 -1.47 2.38
C GLU A 41 1.12 -1.73 1.52
N PRO A 42 1.19 -1.22 0.27
CA PRO A 42 2.26 -1.57 -0.68
C PRO A 42 3.58 -0.79 -0.53
N SER A 43 3.63 0.24 0.32
CA SER A 43 4.77 1.11 0.60
C SER A 43 4.70 1.63 2.05
N MET A 44 4.71 0.71 3.01
CA MET A 44 4.16 0.94 4.36
C MET A 44 4.95 1.93 5.23
N GLY A 45 6.16 2.32 4.80
CA GLY A 45 6.99 3.27 5.50
C GLY A 45 7.31 2.80 6.91
N ASP A 46 7.17 3.71 7.88
CA ASP A 46 7.33 3.41 9.31
C ASP A 46 6.04 2.90 9.97
N GLY A 47 5.05 2.48 9.17
CA GLY A 47 3.83 1.86 9.64
C GLY A 47 2.66 2.81 9.88
N ALA A 48 2.64 4.00 9.27
CA ALA A 48 1.58 4.98 9.48
C ALA A 48 0.16 4.42 9.30
N PHE A 49 -0.06 3.54 8.33
CA PHE A 49 -1.33 2.81 8.17
C PHE A 49 -1.33 1.44 8.89
N ILE A 50 -0.18 0.78 9.03
CA ILE A 50 -0.08 -0.54 9.66
C ILE A 50 -0.53 -0.50 11.13
N ILE A 51 -0.07 0.50 11.89
CA ILE A 51 -0.41 0.67 13.31
C ILE A 51 -1.93 0.82 13.53
N PRO A 52 -2.63 1.79 12.90
CA PRO A 52 -4.08 1.92 13.06
C PRO A 52 -4.86 0.73 12.50
N LEU A 53 -4.36 0.04 11.46
CA LEU A 53 -4.98 -1.20 10.99
C LEU A 53 -4.91 -2.30 12.07
N ILE A 54 -3.77 -2.49 12.74
CA ILE A 54 -3.66 -3.43 13.86
C ILE A 54 -4.70 -3.08 14.93
N GLU A 55 -4.76 -1.81 15.34
CA GLU A 55 -5.73 -1.32 16.34
C GLU A 55 -7.18 -1.62 15.93
N LYS A 56 -7.51 -1.46 14.64
CA LYS A 56 -8.84 -1.73 14.11
C LYS A 56 -9.21 -3.21 14.08
N PHE A 57 -8.25 -4.10 13.87
CA PHE A 57 -8.49 -5.55 13.91
C PHE A 57 -8.46 -6.14 15.34
N MET A 58 -7.73 -5.54 16.28
CA MET A 58 -7.62 -6.02 17.67
C MET A 58 -8.94 -6.38 18.36
N PRO A 59 -10.04 -5.60 18.26
CA PRO A 59 -11.32 -5.95 18.87
C PRO A 59 -12.08 -7.08 18.15
N LEU A 60 -11.67 -7.45 16.93
CA LEU A 60 -12.32 -8.52 16.15
C LEU A 60 -11.82 -9.92 16.54
N TYR A 61 -10.78 -9.99 17.36
CA TYR A 61 -10.19 -11.24 17.85
C TYR A 61 -10.29 -11.34 19.37
N THR A 62 -10.40 -12.56 19.86
CA THR A 62 -10.35 -12.92 21.30
C THR A 62 -9.01 -13.57 21.63
N GLY A 63 -8.53 -13.41 22.87
CA GLY A 63 -7.27 -14.01 23.33
C GLY A 63 -6.32 -12.98 23.94
N SER A 64 -5.09 -13.40 24.20
CA SER A 64 -4.02 -12.50 24.66
C SER A 64 -3.72 -11.43 23.60
N VAL A 65 -2.97 -10.38 23.96
CA VAL A 65 -2.55 -9.36 22.98
C VAL A 65 -1.65 -9.98 21.92
N GLU A 66 -0.75 -10.87 22.34
CA GLU A 66 0.24 -11.56 21.51
C GLU A 66 -0.44 -12.52 20.53
N GLU A 67 -1.43 -13.31 20.99
CA GLU A 67 -2.21 -14.22 20.14
C GLU A 67 -2.98 -13.45 19.05
N ARG A 68 -3.62 -12.33 19.44
CA ARG A 68 -4.36 -11.48 18.51
C ARG A 68 -3.43 -10.82 17.50
N LEU A 69 -2.30 -10.27 17.95
CA LEU A 69 -1.30 -9.67 17.06
C LEU A 69 -0.79 -10.68 16.03
N ALA A 70 -0.50 -11.91 16.47
CA ALA A 70 -0.06 -12.99 15.58
C ALA A 70 -1.10 -13.28 14.49
N LEU A 71 -2.37 -13.46 14.87
CA LEU A 71 -3.45 -13.71 13.92
C LEU A 71 -3.61 -12.55 12.92
N ILE A 72 -3.59 -11.31 13.41
CA ILE A 72 -3.76 -10.11 12.59
C ILE A 72 -2.65 -9.98 11.54
N LEU A 73 -1.39 -10.13 11.96
CA LEU A 73 -0.23 -9.98 11.08
C LEU A 73 0.01 -11.20 10.17
N GLN A 74 -0.58 -12.36 10.46
CA GLN A 74 -0.51 -13.56 9.61
C GLN A 74 -1.68 -13.68 8.64
N ARG A 75 -2.84 -13.09 8.96
CA ARG A 75 -4.07 -13.32 8.19
C ARG A 75 -4.60 -12.07 7.51
N ASN A 76 -4.59 -10.94 8.20
CA ASN A 76 -5.31 -9.74 7.76
C ASN A 76 -4.39 -8.70 7.14
N ILE A 77 -3.27 -8.37 7.77
CA ILE A 77 -2.43 -7.23 7.36
C ILE A 77 -1.22 -7.73 6.59
N TYR A 78 -1.00 -7.11 5.44
CA TYR A 78 0.13 -7.33 4.55
C TYR A 78 0.80 -5.99 4.30
N GLY A 79 2.13 -5.97 4.32
CA GLY A 79 2.88 -4.72 4.19
C GLY A 79 4.16 -4.94 3.42
N VAL A 80 4.45 -4.07 2.45
CA VAL A 80 5.72 -4.08 1.71
C VAL A 80 6.43 -2.76 1.92
N GLU A 81 7.73 -2.82 2.23
CA GLU A 81 8.58 -1.64 2.27
C GLU A 81 9.95 -1.93 1.67
N LEU A 82 10.43 -1.03 0.81
CA LEU A 82 11.71 -1.19 0.12
C LEU A 82 12.88 -0.73 1.01
N ASP A 83 12.69 0.36 1.76
CA ASP A 83 13.70 0.98 2.60
C ASP A 83 13.86 0.21 3.93
N GLU A 84 15.07 -0.30 4.16
CA GLU A 84 15.40 -1.07 5.37
C GLU A 84 15.16 -0.30 6.67
N THR A 85 15.45 1.00 6.67
CA THR A 85 15.35 1.82 7.86
C THR A 85 13.88 2.07 8.21
N LEU A 86 13.04 2.35 7.22
CA LEU A 86 11.60 2.51 7.43
C LEU A 86 10.95 1.18 7.83
N PHE A 87 11.28 0.08 7.15
CA PHE A 87 10.83 -1.26 7.51
C PHE A 87 11.16 -1.58 8.98
N ALA A 88 12.42 -1.41 9.38
CA ALA A 88 12.86 -1.67 10.75
C ALA A 88 12.15 -0.78 11.78
N ARG A 89 11.86 0.49 11.43
CA ARG A 89 11.08 1.40 12.30
C ARG A 89 9.64 0.96 12.44
N CYS A 90 8.98 0.52 11.36
CA CYS A 90 7.63 -0.04 11.44
C CYS A 90 7.60 -1.21 12.45
N LEU A 91 8.55 -2.14 12.34
CA LEU A 91 8.65 -3.26 13.27
C LEU A 91 8.93 -2.80 14.71
N ALA A 92 9.78 -1.79 14.91
CA ALA A 92 10.03 -1.22 16.24
C ALA A 92 8.77 -0.57 16.85
N ASN A 93 8.01 0.18 16.05
CA ASN A 93 6.77 0.83 16.47
C ASN A 93 5.70 -0.21 16.87
N ILE A 94 5.63 -1.34 16.17
CA ILE A 94 4.77 -2.47 16.56
C ILE A 94 5.24 -3.03 17.90
N ARG A 95 6.55 -3.26 18.06
CA ARG A 95 7.08 -3.83 19.31
C ARG A 95 6.83 -2.98 20.53
N GLU A 96 6.99 -1.67 20.39
CA GLU A 96 6.75 -0.71 21.46
C GLU A 96 5.30 -0.74 21.97
N ARG A 97 4.34 -1.03 21.09
CA ARG A 97 2.90 -1.03 21.43
C ARG A 97 2.37 -2.39 21.88
N TRP A 98 2.84 -3.48 21.28
CA TRP A 98 2.24 -4.82 21.47
C TRP A 98 3.23 -5.90 21.90
N GLY A 99 4.49 -5.57 22.16
CA GLY A 99 5.51 -6.54 22.59
C GLY A 99 6.16 -7.26 21.40
N GLU A 100 6.61 -8.50 21.60
CA GLU A 100 7.36 -9.19 20.55
C GLU A 100 6.56 -9.40 19.27
N LEU A 101 7.22 -9.23 18.12
CA LEU A 101 6.63 -9.56 16.83
C LEU A 101 6.47 -11.08 16.71
N PRO A 102 5.34 -11.57 16.16
CA PRO A 102 5.20 -12.97 15.87
C PRO A 102 6.30 -13.44 14.90
N PRO A 103 6.82 -14.66 15.05
CA PRO A 103 7.92 -15.17 14.20
C PRO A 103 7.52 -15.31 12.73
N GLN A 104 6.21 -15.40 12.45
CA GLN A 104 5.63 -15.36 11.11
C GLN A 104 4.66 -14.19 11.02
N HIS A 105 4.84 -13.35 10.00
CA HIS A 105 3.97 -12.22 9.66
C HIS A 105 4.12 -11.85 8.19
N ASN A 106 3.16 -11.12 7.63
CA ASN A 106 3.14 -10.71 6.22
C ASN A 106 3.70 -9.29 5.97
N LEU A 107 4.48 -8.76 6.90
CA LEU A 107 5.27 -7.55 6.69
C LEU A 107 6.62 -7.93 6.09
N VAL A 108 6.90 -7.51 4.86
CA VAL A 108 8.09 -7.90 4.11
C VAL A 108 8.91 -6.70 3.65
N ARG A 109 10.24 -6.85 3.68
CA ARG A 109 11.15 -5.88 3.08
C ARG A 109 11.45 -6.30 1.65
N ASN A 110 10.76 -5.69 0.69
CA ASN A 110 10.95 -6.00 -0.73
C ASN A 110 10.52 -4.82 -1.62
N ASP A 111 10.79 -4.93 -2.92
CA ASP A 111 10.20 -4.07 -3.93
C ASP A 111 8.75 -4.53 -4.20
N PHE A 112 7.77 -3.67 -3.94
CA PHE A 112 6.36 -3.94 -4.19
C PHE A 112 6.11 -4.45 -5.60
N PHE A 113 6.80 -3.95 -6.63
CA PHE A 113 6.59 -4.41 -8.00
C PHE A 113 7.10 -5.83 -8.25
N ARG A 114 8.06 -6.29 -7.44
CA ARG A 114 8.68 -7.62 -7.52
C ARG A 114 8.15 -8.62 -6.49
N GLU A 115 7.39 -8.14 -5.50
CA GLU A 115 6.82 -9.00 -4.46
C GLU A 115 5.90 -10.06 -5.07
N PRO A 116 6.18 -11.36 -4.85
CA PRO A 116 5.48 -12.45 -5.50
C PRO A 116 4.26 -12.90 -4.69
N PHE A 117 3.23 -12.06 -4.62
CA PHE A 117 2.03 -12.31 -3.80
C PHE A 117 1.27 -13.62 -4.09
N PHE A 118 1.44 -14.23 -5.27
CA PHE A 118 0.73 -15.45 -5.68
C PHE A 118 1.51 -16.75 -5.46
N THR A 119 2.53 -16.76 -4.59
CA THR A 119 3.30 -17.97 -4.25
C THR A 119 2.64 -18.78 -3.14
N THR A 120 3.10 -20.03 -2.96
CA THR A 120 2.66 -20.93 -1.87
C THR A 120 2.99 -20.41 -0.46
N GLU A 121 3.82 -19.37 -0.35
CA GLU A 121 4.18 -18.73 0.93
C GLU A 121 3.11 -17.75 1.42
N TYR A 122 2.21 -17.31 0.54
CA TYR A 122 1.00 -16.58 0.91
C TYR A 122 -0.16 -17.58 1.07
N PRO A 123 -0.58 -17.87 2.31
CA PRO A 123 -1.39 -19.06 2.62
C PRO A 123 -2.89 -18.90 2.28
N VAL A 124 -3.24 -18.17 1.23
CA VAL A 124 -4.63 -17.77 1.00
C VAL A 124 -5.16 -18.22 -0.35
N ALA A 125 -6.41 -18.71 -0.33
CA ALA A 125 -7.19 -18.94 -1.53
C ALA A 125 -7.30 -17.62 -2.31
N ALA A 126 -6.56 -17.58 -3.42
CA ALA A 126 -6.84 -16.81 -4.61
C ALA A 126 -8.36 -16.58 -4.78
N THR A 127 -8.80 -15.32 -4.81
CA THR A 127 -10.18 -14.94 -5.13
C THR A 127 -10.25 -14.35 -6.53
N ASN A 128 -11.45 -14.22 -7.12
CA ASN A 128 -11.61 -13.52 -8.39
C ASN A 128 -11.56 -12.00 -8.17
N GLY A 129 -10.72 -11.31 -8.95
CA GLY A 129 -10.62 -9.86 -9.07
C GLY A 129 -11.01 -9.38 -10.46
N ALA A 130 -10.95 -8.07 -10.68
CA ALA A 130 -11.33 -7.46 -11.96
C ALA A 130 -10.37 -7.84 -13.11
N PHE A 131 -9.12 -8.19 -12.78
CA PHE A 131 -8.07 -8.48 -13.75
C PHE A 131 -7.54 -9.93 -13.66
N GLY A 132 -8.25 -10.82 -12.96
CA GLY A 132 -7.87 -12.23 -12.79
C GLY A 132 -7.91 -12.68 -11.35
N VAL A 133 -6.91 -13.46 -10.93
CA VAL A 133 -6.78 -13.88 -9.53
C VAL A 133 -6.34 -12.68 -8.67
N SER A 134 -6.92 -12.56 -7.48
CA SER A 134 -6.76 -11.45 -6.53
C SER A 134 -6.56 -11.98 -5.11
N LEU A 135 -6.06 -11.12 -4.23
CA LEU A 135 -5.69 -11.51 -2.86
C LEU A 135 -6.19 -10.55 -1.79
N PHE A 136 -6.44 -9.29 -2.10
CA PHE A 136 -6.74 -8.30 -1.07
C PHE A 136 -8.15 -7.75 -1.24
N THR A 137 -8.91 -7.74 -0.15
CA THR A 137 -10.22 -7.07 -0.08
C THR A 137 -10.05 -5.55 0.02
N HIS A 138 -8.92 -5.11 0.57
CA HIS A 138 -8.63 -3.71 0.82
C HIS A 138 -7.17 -3.44 0.48
N ILE A 139 -6.90 -2.33 -0.19
CA ILE A 139 -5.54 -1.83 -0.40
C ILE A 139 -5.55 -0.36 -0.01
N ILE A 140 -4.72 0.01 0.95
CA ILE A 140 -4.67 1.36 1.51
C ILE A 140 -3.22 1.84 1.50
N GLY A 141 -3.00 3.14 1.31
CA GLY A 141 -1.65 3.65 1.46
C GLY A 141 -1.39 5.05 0.93
N ASN A 142 -0.12 5.40 1.02
CA ASN A 142 0.43 6.64 0.48
C ASN A 142 1.61 6.29 -0.45
N PRO A 143 1.34 5.91 -1.71
CA PRO A 143 2.39 5.52 -2.64
C PRO A 143 3.38 6.67 -2.90
N PRO A 144 4.66 6.39 -3.18
CA PRO A 144 5.68 7.43 -3.35
C PRO A 144 5.40 8.33 -4.58
N PHE A 145 5.59 9.65 -4.42
CA PHE A 145 5.33 10.67 -5.46
C PHE A 145 6.57 11.43 -5.91
N GLY A 146 6.70 11.66 -7.22
CA GLY A 146 7.65 12.65 -7.72
C GLY A 146 9.12 12.32 -7.51
N GLY A 147 9.43 11.08 -7.11
CA GLY A 147 10.79 10.58 -7.14
C GLY A 147 11.21 10.26 -8.56
N THR A 148 12.43 10.67 -8.94
CA THR A 148 13.02 10.23 -10.20
C THR A 148 13.46 8.78 -10.03
N LEU A 149 12.63 7.84 -10.46
CA LEU A 149 13.06 6.46 -10.61
C LEU A 149 14.20 6.41 -11.65
N ASP A 150 15.08 5.42 -11.50
CA ASP A 150 16.03 5.10 -12.56
C ASP A 150 15.24 4.88 -13.88
N PRO A 151 15.61 5.55 -14.99
CA PRO A 151 14.91 5.41 -16.26
C PRO A 151 14.76 3.95 -16.72
N ALA A 152 15.75 3.09 -16.45
CA ALA A 152 15.68 1.68 -16.81
C ALA A 152 14.57 0.95 -16.02
N ILE A 153 14.48 1.21 -14.71
CA ILE A 153 13.41 0.67 -13.86
C ILE A 153 12.05 1.19 -14.33
N GLN A 154 11.95 2.49 -14.63
CA GLN A 154 10.71 3.10 -15.10
C GLN A 154 10.23 2.49 -16.43
N ASP A 155 11.15 2.18 -17.35
CA ASP A 155 10.84 1.53 -18.62
C ASP A 155 10.46 0.05 -18.46
N GLU A 156 11.07 -0.68 -17.53
CA GLU A 156 10.64 -2.04 -17.17
C GLU A 156 9.21 -2.04 -16.61
N LEU A 157 8.91 -1.13 -15.69
CA LEU A 157 7.57 -0.99 -15.12
C LEU A 157 6.55 -0.55 -16.19
N ASP A 158 6.93 0.34 -17.10
CA ASP A 158 6.03 0.79 -18.18
C ASP A 158 5.64 -0.33 -19.15
N LYS A 159 6.54 -1.30 -19.40
CA LYS A 159 6.20 -2.47 -20.22
C LYS A 159 5.10 -3.33 -19.60
N VAL A 160 5.02 -3.37 -18.27
CA VAL A 160 4.08 -4.22 -17.52
C VAL A 160 2.81 -3.46 -17.13
N TYR A 161 2.96 -2.23 -16.62
CA TYR A 161 1.88 -1.43 -16.02
C TYR A 161 1.52 -0.19 -16.84
N GLY A 162 2.27 0.12 -17.90
CA GLY A 162 2.13 1.33 -18.70
C GLY A 162 0.94 1.34 -19.66
N PHE A 163 0.19 0.25 -19.75
CA PHE A 163 -1.01 0.14 -20.58
C PHE A 163 -2.06 -0.75 -19.94
N ARG A 164 -3.33 -0.34 -19.99
CA ARG A 164 -4.50 -1.14 -19.61
C ARG A 164 -5.65 -0.82 -20.56
N ASN A 165 -6.33 -1.84 -21.07
CA ASN A 165 -7.51 -1.70 -21.94
C ASN A 165 -7.33 -0.70 -23.12
N GLY A 166 -6.15 -0.68 -23.73
CA GLY A 166 -5.81 0.23 -24.84
C GLY A 166 -5.48 1.67 -24.44
N GLU A 167 -5.51 1.99 -23.14
CA GLU A 167 -5.19 3.31 -22.60
C GLU A 167 -3.76 3.36 -22.07
N LYS A 168 -3.04 4.44 -22.40
CA LYS A 168 -1.68 4.69 -21.87
C LYS A 168 -1.77 5.15 -20.42
N ILE A 169 -1.04 4.48 -19.53
CA ILE A 169 -0.81 4.94 -18.15
C ILE A 169 0.45 5.80 -18.15
N LYS A 170 0.38 6.98 -17.51
CA LYS A 170 1.55 7.86 -17.41
C LYS A 170 2.63 7.17 -16.58
N LYS A 171 3.89 7.33 -16.99
CA LYS A 171 5.07 6.82 -16.28
C LYS A 171 5.32 7.58 -14.97
N GLU A 172 4.44 7.42 -13.99
CA GLU A 172 4.64 7.94 -12.63
C GLU A 172 4.53 6.79 -11.64
N THR A 173 5.39 6.80 -10.61
CA THR A 173 5.49 5.71 -9.64
C THR A 173 4.14 5.36 -9.04
N TYR A 174 3.42 6.35 -8.48
CA TYR A 174 2.10 6.10 -7.91
C TYR A 174 1.07 5.58 -8.92
N SER A 175 1.19 5.94 -10.22
CA SER A 175 0.29 5.41 -11.25
C SER A 175 0.49 3.91 -11.42
N PHE A 176 1.74 3.44 -11.42
CA PHE A 176 2.03 2.00 -11.47
C PHE A 176 1.65 1.28 -10.17
N PHE A 177 1.80 1.93 -9.00
CA PHE A 177 1.28 1.39 -7.74
C PHE A 177 -0.24 1.18 -7.79
N ILE A 178 -1.00 2.16 -8.30
CA ILE A 178 -2.46 2.02 -8.47
C ILE A 178 -2.78 0.86 -9.41
N VAL A 179 -2.12 0.78 -10.56
CA VAL A 179 -2.39 -0.29 -11.54
C VAL A 179 -2.11 -1.67 -10.93
N LYS A 180 -0.95 -1.88 -10.31
CA LYS A 180 -0.64 -3.17 -9.65
C LYS A 180 -1.60 -3.46 -8.50
N SER A 181 -2.01 -2.43 -7.75
CA SER A 181 -2.97 -2.60 -6.66
C SER A 181 -4.33 -3.06 -7.19
N LEU A 182 -4.81 -2.47 -8.29
CA LEU A 182 -6.03 -2.92 -8.97
C LEU A 182 -5.93 -4.38 -9.45
N ASP A 183 -4.76 -4.80 -9.95
CA ASP A 183 -4.53 -6.19 -10.35
C ASP A 183 -4.64 -7.15 -9.14
N LEU A 184 -4.24 -6.72 -7.94
CA LEU A 184 -4.27 -7.51 -6.70
C LEU A 184 -5.61 -7.42 -5.93
N LEU A 185 -6.46 -6.44 -6.27
CA LEU A 185 -7.69 -6.14 -5.58
C LEU A 185 -8.79 -7.14 -5.94
N ALA A 186 -9.45 -7.68 -4.92
CA ALA A 186 -10.58 -8.58 -5.08
C ALA A 186 -11.79 -7.87 -5.69
N LYS A 187 -12.68 -8.66 -6.31
CA LYS A 187 -13.96 -8.14 -6.77
C LYS A 187 -14.71 -7.54 -5.57
N ASN A 188 -15.26 -6.34 -5.76
CA ASN A 188 -15.90 -5.52 -4.72
C ASN A 188 -14.95 -5.12 -3.56
N GLY A 189 -13.64 -5.16 -3.78
CA GLY A 189 -12.66 -4.63 -2.83
C GLY A 189 -12.54 -3.11 -2.90
N THR A 190 -11.88 -2.55 -1.89
CA THR A 190 -11.69 -1.09 -1.74
C THR A 190 -10.22 -0.71 -1.95
N LEU A 191 -9.96 0.27 -2.81
CA LEU A 191 -8.66 0.93 -2.94
C LEU A 191 -8.76 2.33 -2.33
N LEU A 192 -7.98 2.61 -1.28
CA LEU A 192 -7.95 3.91 -0.59
C LEU A 192 -6.53 4.49 -0.59
N PHE A 193 -6.22 5.36 -1.55
CA PHE A 193 -4.91 5.98 -1.67
C PHE A 193 -4.95 7.49 -1.45
N ILE A 194 -3.97 7.99 -0.69
CA ILE A 194 -3.57 9.39 -0.77
C ILE A 194 -2.86 9.57 -2.11
N CYS A 195 -3.21 10.59 -2.89
CA CYS A 195 -2.65 10.86 -4.22
C CYS A 195 -2.53 12.37 -4.49
N SER A 196 -1.66 12.75 -5.42
CA SER A 196 -1.62 14.14 -5.90
C SER A 196 -2.88 14.47 -6.71
N ASP A 197 -3.50 15.61 -6.38
CA ASP A 197 -4.65 16.20 -7.10
C ASP A 197 -4.39 16.46 -8.60
N THR A 198 -3.13 16.61 -8.97
CA THR A 198 -2.68 16.81 -10.36
C THR A 198 -3.19 15.69 -11.26
N PHE A 199 -3.35 14.47 -10.72
CA PHE A 199 -3.97 13.32 -11.39
C PHE A 199 -5.34 13.63 -12.01
N LEU A 200 -6.13 14.52 -11.41
CA LEU A 200 -7.48 14.85 -11.86
C LEU A 200 -7.49 15.75 -13.09
N THR A 201 -6.50 16.63 -13.23
CA THR A 201 -6.55 17.75 -14.20
C THR A 201 -5.65 17.53 -15.40
N ILE A 202 -4.54 16.79 -15.28
CA ILE A 202 -3.58 16.67 -16.40
C ILE A 202 -4.04 15.69 -17.47
N ASN A 203 -3.85 16.06 -18.74
CA ASN A 203 -4.26 15.26 -19.90
C ASN A 203 -3.57 13.90 -19.96
N THR A 204 -2.28 13.84 -19.61
CA THR A 204 -1.50 12.60 -19.63
C THR A 204 -1.99 11.55 -18.62
N MET A 205 -2.81 11.94 -17.63
CA MET A 205 -3.40 11.02 -16.65
C MET A 205 -4.76 10.47 -17.05
N ARG A 206 -5.24 10.80 -18.25
CA ARG A 206 -6.52 10.32 -18.78
C ARG A 206 -6.64 8.79 -18.73
N GLY A 207 -5.60 8.05 -19.09
CA GLY A 207 -5.68 6.60 -19.13
C GLY A 207 -5.92 5.99 -17.75
N LEU A 208 -5.25 6.50 -16.72
CA LEU A 208 -5.47 6.05 -15.35
C LEU A 208 -6.86 6.45 -14.82
N ARG A 209 -7.36 7.65 -15.14
CA ARG A 209 -8.76 8.03 -14.82
C ARG A 209 -9.77 7.09 -15.47
N ARG A 210 -9.60 6.77 -16.75
CA ARG A 210 -10.49 5.84 -17.47
C ARG A 210 -10.43 4.43 -16.88
N LEU A 211 -9.25 3.97 -16.48
CA LEU A 211 -9.08 2.68 -15.80
C LEU A 211 -9.90 2.65 -14.51
N LEU A 212 -9.74 3.65 -13.64
CA LEU A 212 -10.48 3.70 -12.37
C LEU A 212 -12.00 3.76 -12.59
N MET A 213 -12.47 4.65 -13.47
CA MET A 213 -13.90 4.80 -13.78
C MET A 213 -14.54 3.56 -14.42
N SER A 214 -13.75 2.67 -15.03
CA SER A 214 -14.27 1.45 -15.67
C SER A 214 -14.30 0.23 -14.74
N HIS A 215 -13.69 0.30 -13.56
CA HIS A 215 -13.53 -0.85 -12.66
C HIS A 215 -14.08 -0.63 -11.25
N GLY A 216 -14.67 0.53 -10.96
CA GLY A 216 -15.31 0.78 -9.67
C GLY A 216 -16.02 2.11 -9.59
N GLU A 217 -16.74 2.29 -8.50
CA GLU A 217 -17.23 3.60 -8.06
C GLU A 217 -16.04 4.39 -7.49
N VAL A 218 -15.90 5.64 -7.92
CA VAL A 218 -14.76 6.49 -7.55
C VAL A 218 -15.25 7.66 -6.72
N GLU A 219 -14.79 7.71 -5.48
CA GLU A 219 -14.98 8.86 -4.58
C GLU A 219 -13.64 9.59 -4.41
N ILE A 220 -13.70 10.92 -4.37
CA ILE A 220 -12.52 11.79 -4.22
C ILE A 220 -12.82 12.78 -3.11
N GLU A 221 -11.97 12.79 -2.09
CA GLU A 221 -12.02 13.74 -1.00
C GLU A 221 -10.75 14.59 -0.97
N THR A 222 -10.91 15.90 -0.80
CA THR A 222 -9.77 16.80 -0.58
C THR A 222 -9.40 16.77 0.89
N LEU A 223 -8.16 16.39 1.19
CA LEU A 223 -7.63 16.43 2.55
C LEU A 223 -7.52 17.89 3.03
N THR A 224 -8.46 18.33 3.86
CA THR A 224 -8.37 19.62 4.56
C THR A 224 -7.36 19.49 5.70
N GLN A 225 -6.28 20.28 5.63
CA GLN A 225 -5.25 20.37 6.68
C GLN A 225 -5.78 21.06 7.94
#